data_AF-A0A1E4FLC5-F1
#
_entry.id   AF-A0A1E4FLC5-F1
#
_cell.length_a   1.000
_cell.length_b   1.000
_cell.length_c   1.000
_cell.angle_alpha   90.00
_cell.angle_beta   90.00
_cell.angle_gamma   90.00
#
_symmetry.space_group_name_H-M   'P 1'
#
loop_
_entity.id
_entity.type
_entity.pdbx_description
1 polymer ?
#
loop_
_entity_poly.entity_id
_entity_poly.type
_entity_poly.pdbx_seq_one_letter_code
_entity_poly.pdbx_strand_id
1 'polypeptide(L)'
;MKTNAPKPSAFIALALAAALALSGTGAAQAQACLDKRQIQEAVASGQIMSLDAVLAASGVDANAEILNVQVCDQGGSLVYVIGVLSADGQAQNLTLSAQ
;
A
#
# COMPACT_ATOMS: atom_id res chain seq x y z
N MET A 1 -27.39 39.58 -44.63
CA MET A 1 -26.05 39.10 -44.24
C MET A 1 -26.18 37.66 -43.76
N LYS A 2 -25.20 36.83 -44.12
CA LYS A 2 -25.21 35.37 -44.09
C LYS A 2 -24.55 34.88 -42.80
N THR A 3 -25.21 34.01 -42.04
CA THR A 3 -24.57 33.29 -40.93
C THR A 3 -25.00 31.83 -41.00
N ASN A 4 -24.19 31.03 -41.71
CA ASN A 4 -24.26 29.58 -41.65
C ASN A 4 -23.68 29.15 -40.30
N ALA A 5 -24.51 28.65 -39.39
CA ALA A 5 -24.03 28.00 -38.17
C ALA A 5 -23.38 26.65 -38.55
N PRO A 6 -22.10 26.41 -38.23
CA PRO A 6 -21.51 25.10 -38.43
C PRO A 6 -22.15 24.13 -37.42
N LYS A 7 -22.85 23.11 -37.94
CA LYS A 7 -23.30 21.97 -37.12
C LYS A 7 -22.06 21.32 -36.50
N PRO A 8 -21.94 21.20 -35.17
CA PRO A 8 -20.78 20.59 -34.56
C PRO A 8 -20.73 19.12 -34.99
N SER A 9 -19.76 18.81 -35.85
CA SER A 9 -19.51 17.47 -36.38
C SER A 9 -19.31 16.49 -35.23
N ALA A 10 -20.05 15.39 -35.24
CA ALA A 10 -20.07 14.32 -34.23
C ALA A 10 -18.70 13.67 -33.94
N PHE A 11 -17.63 14.06 -34.65
CA PHE A 11 -16.29 13.54 -34.51
C PHE A 11 -15.52 14.08 -33.29
N ILE A 12 -15.88 15.27 -32.77
CA ILE A 12 -15.16 15.84 -31.61
C ILE A 12 -15.56 15.14 -30.30
N ALA A 13 -16.80 14.65 -30.20
CA ALA A 13 -17.28 13.93 -29.02
C ALA A 13 -16.58 12.58 -28.82
N LEU A 14 -16.13 11.93 -29.89
CA LEU A 14 -15.51 10.60 -29.81
C LEU A 14 -14.05 10.67 -29.32
N ALA A 15 -13.33 11.74 -29.64
CA ALA A 15 -11.94 11.92 -29.20
C ALA A 15 -11.83 12.24 -27.69
N LEU A 16 -12.82 12.93 -27.13
CA LEU A 16 -12.82 13.27 -25.71
C LEU A 16 -13.19 12.08 -24.81
N ALA A 17 -14.01 11.14 -25.29
CA ALA A 17 -14.36 9.93 -24.55
C ALA A 17 -13.18 8.94 -24.43
N ALA A 18 -12.27 8.91 -25.42
CA ALA A 18 -11.10 8.04 -25.39
C ALA A 18 -10.03 8.47 -24.37
N ALA A 19 -9.95 9.76 -24.05
CA ALA A 19 -8.96 10.28 -23.10
C ALA A 19 -9.29 9.98 -21.62
N LEU A 20 -10.57 9.83 -21.27
CA LEU A 20 -10.99 9.50 -19.89
C LEU A 20 -10.90 8.00 -19.56
N ALA A 21 -10.74 7.12 -20.55
CA ALA A 21 -10.62 5.68 -20.30
C ALA A 21 -9.21 5.27 -19.78
N LEU A 22 -8.23 6.17 -19.84
CA LEU A 22 -6.85 5.91 -19.39
C LEU A 22 -6.52 6.52 -18.01
N SER A 23 -7.41 7.30 -17.40
CA SER A 23 -7.20 7.83 -16.06
C SER A 23 -7.50 6.76 -15.00
N GLY A 24 -6.54 5.84 -14.86
CA GLY A 24 -6.19 5.25 -13.58
C GLY A 24 -7.25 4.39 -12.92
N THR A 25 -7.42 3.15 -13.41
CA THR A 25 -7.52 2.05 -12.48
C THR A 25 -6.17 1.95 -11.78
N GLY A 26 -5.97 2.77 -10.76
CA GLY A 26 -4.91 2.56 -9.78
C GLY A 26 -5.11 1.14 -9.29
N ALA A 27 -4.28 0.22 -9.77
CA ALA A 27 -4.20 -1.09 -9.18
C ALA A 27 -3.84 -0.83 -7.73
N ALA A 28 -4.83 -0.97 -6.84
CA ALA A 28 -4.55 -1.36 -5.49
C ALA A 28 -3.85 -2.71 -5.65
N GLN A 29 -2.52 -2.65 -5.84
CA GLN A 29 -1.66 -3.81 -5.79
C GLN A 29 -2.04 -4.44 -4.47
N ALA A 30 -2.73 -5.58 -4.52
CA ALA A 30 -2.99 -6.37 -3.34
C ALA A 30 -1.59 -6.68 -2.81
N GLN A 31 -1.17 -5.93 -1.79
CA GLN A 31 0.15 -6.06 -1.21
C GLN A 31 0.31 -7.55 -0.89
N ALA A 32 1.33 -8.20 -1.45
CA ALA A 32 1.49 -9.63 -1.31
C ALA A 32 1.99 -9.90 0.12
N CYS A 33 1.03 -9.95 1.05
CA CYS A 33 1.31 -10.23 2.45
C CYS A 33 1.53 -11.73 2.64
N LEU A 34 2.58 -12.04 3.39
CA LEU A 34 2.94 -13.41 3.73
C LEU A 34 1.92 -13.99 4.69
N ASP A 35 1.64 -15.27 4.53
CA ASP A 35 0.88 -16.03 5.51
C ASP A 35 1.72 -16.36 6.76
N LYS A 36 1.06 -16.86 7.81
CA LYS A 36 1.72 -17.18 9.08
C LYS A 36 2.84 -18.21 8.92
N ARG A 37 2.70 -19.20 8.03
CA ARG A 37 3.74 -20.21 7.81
C ARG A 37 4.96 -19.59 7.13
N GLN A 38 4.74 -18.78 6.09
CA GLN A 38 5.81 -18.10 5.36
C GLN A 38 6.58 -17.16 6.28
N ILE A 39 5.90 -16.44 7.17
CA ILE A 39 6.55 -15.59 8.18
C ILE A 39 7.44 -16.44 9.10
N GLN A 40 6.92 -17.56 9.63
CA GLN A 40 7.71 -18.42 10.52
C GLN A 40 8.93 -19.03 9.82
N GLU A 41 8.78 -19.44 8.56
CA GLU A 41 9.88 -19.95 7.74
C GLU A 41 10.91 -18.87 7.44
N ALA A 42 10.48 -17.65 7.09
CA ALA A 42 11.36 -16.52 6.84
C ALA A 42 12.15 -16.09 8.10
N VAL A 43 11.51 -16.13 9.28
CA VAL A 43 12.21 -15.88 10.56
C VAL A 43 13.18 -17.02 10.87
N ALA A 44 12.75 -18.28 10.72
CA ALA A 44 13.57 -19.46 11.03
C ALA A 44 14.80 -19.61 10.11
N SER A 45 14.66 -19.20 8.84
CA SER A 45 15.74 -19.17 7.85
C SER A 45 16.66 -17.96 7.99
N GLY A 46 16.29 -16.96 8.81
CA GLY A 46 17.02 -15.71 8.93
C GLY A 46 16.84 -14.75 7.75
N GLN A 47 15.83 -15.00 6.89
CA GLN A 47 15.46 -14.09 5.81
C GLN A 47 14.85 -12.78 6.35
N ILE A 48 14.12 -12.86 7.47
CA ILE A 48 13.61 -11.68 8.17
C ILE A 48 13.93 -11.75 9.66
N MET A 49 14.08 -10.58 10.27
CA MET A 49 14.21 -10.41 11.71
C MET A 49 12.89 -10.76 12.43
N SER A 50 12.97 -11.16 13.70
CA SER A 50 11.77 -11.32 14.53
C SER A 50 11.10 -9.96 14.78
N LEU A 51 9.79 -9.97 15.02
CA LEU A 51 9.02 -8.76 15.30
C LEU A 51 9.66 -7.91 16.41
N ASP A 52 10.04 -8.54 17.52
CA ASP A 52 10.67 -7.85 18.66
C ASP A 52 11.98 -7.18 18.26
N ALA A 53 12.78 -7.83 17.41
CA ALA A 53 14.05 -7.29 16.95
C ALA A 53 13.85 -6.10 15.99
N VAL A 54 12.85 -6.17 15.10
CA VAL A 54 12.48 -5.06 14.21
C VAL A 54 11.99 -3.85 15.01
N LEU A 55 11.13 -4.09 16.00
CA LEU A 55 10.60 -3.04 16.87
C LEU A 55 11.73 -2.37 17.67
N ALA A 56 12.64 -3.15 18.25
CA ALA A 56 13.80 -2.65 18.98
C ALA A 56 14.75 -1.86 18.07
N ALA A 57 15.03 -2.35 16.87
CA ALA A 57 15.89 -1.69 15.89
C ALA A 57 15.28 -0.37 15.37
N SER A 58 13.94 -0.30 15.30
CA SER A 58 13.21 0.87 14.82
C SER A 58 12.91 1.90 15.92
N GLY A 59 13.28 1.61 17.17
CA GLY A 59 13.01 2.48 18.32
C GLY A 59 11.52 2.64 18.63
N VAL A 60 10.69 1.67 18.26
CA VAL A 60 9.26 1.68 18.59
C VAL A 60 9.11 1.43 20.09
N ASP A 61 8.34 2.27 20.76
CA ASP A 61 8.05 2.11 22.19
C ASP A 61 7.45 0.73 22.47
N ALA A 62 8.08 -0.03 23.37
CA ALA A 62 7.59 -1.34 23.80
C ALA A 62 6.22 -1.28 24.50
N ASN A 63 5.76 -0.07 24.86
CA ASN A 63 4.46 0.17 25.48
C ASN A 63 3.36 0.53 24.46
N ALA A 64 3.68 0.67 23.17
CA ALA A 64 2.68 0.91 22.14
C ALA A 64 1.78 -0.34 22.01
N GLU A 65 0.47 -0.14 22.02
CA GLU A 65 -0.48 -1.23 21.86
C GLU A 65 -0.50 -1.67 20.39
N ILE A 66 -0.06 -2.91 20.14
CA ILE A 66 -0.06 -3.49 18.79
C ILE A 66 -1.44 -4.09 18.51
N LEU A 67 -2.12 -3.53 17.52
CA LEU A 67 -3.44 -3.97 17.07
C LEU A 67 -3.35 -5.12 16.07
N ASN A 68 -2.37 -5.07 15.17
CA ASN A 68 -2.21 -6.04 14.09
C ASN A 68 -0.77 -6.06 13.57
N VAL A 69 -0.32 -7.22 13.09
CA VAL A 69 1.01 -7.41 12.50
C VAL A 69 0.88 -8.20 11.21
N GLN A 70 1.41 -7.64 10.13
CA GLN A 70 1.51 -8.31 8.84
C GLN A 70 2.93 -8.15 8.30
N VAL A 71 3.40 -9.12 7.53
CA VAL A 71 4.62 -8.99 6.75
C VAL A 71 4.20 -8.99 5.30
N CYS A 72 4.61 -8.01 4.53
CA CYS A 72 4.23 -7.92 3.12
C CYS A 72 5.42 -7.64 2.22
N ASP A 73 5.35 -8.18 1.02
CA ASP A 73 6.27 -7.83 -0.05
C ASP A 73 5.86 -6.49 -0.65
N GLN A 74 6.73 -5.49 -0.51
CA GLN A 74 6.66 -4.21 -1.19
C GLN A 74 7.75 -4.14 -2.26
N GLY A 75 7.40 -4.54 -3.48
CA GLY A 75 8.30 -4.44 -4.63
C GLY A 75 9.58 -5.27 -4.46
N GLY A 76 9.46 -6.48 -3.90
CA GLY A 76 10.58 -7.39 -3.66
C GLY A 76 11.29 -7.19 -2.31
N SER A 77 10.84 -6.24 -1.48
CA SER A 77 11.35 -6.04 -0.12
C SER A 77 10.30 -6.43 0.90
N LEU A 78 10.67 -7.28 1.85
CA LEU A 78 9.80 -7.67 2.95
C LEU A 78 9.74 -6.54 4.00
N VAL A 79 8.52 -6.10 4.32
CA VAL A 79 8.25 -5.07 5.32
C VAL A 79 7.23 -5.54 6.33
N TYR A 80 7.43 -5.17 7.59
CA TYR A 80 6.43 -5.31 8.64
C TYR A 80 5.45 -4.14 8.57
N VAL A 81 4.17 -4.43 8.43
CA VAL A 81 3.07 -3.48 8.57
C VAL A 81 2.42 -3.72 9.92
N ILE A 82 2.66 -2.81 10.85
CA ILE A 82 2.27 -2.92 12.26
C ILE A 82 1.23 -1.85 12.56
N GLY A 83 0.00 -2.27 12.83
CA GLY A 83 -1.02 -1.37 13.34
C GLY A 83 -0.76 -1.12 14.82
N VAL A 84 -0.54 0.13 15.20
CA VAL A 84 -0.36 0.56 16.60
C VAL A 84 -1.45 1.53 17.00
N LEU A 85 -1.85 1.48 18.27
CA LEU A 85 -2.71 2.47 18.89
C LEU A 85 -1.86 3.41 19.73
N SER A 86 -1.85 4.68 19.35
CA SER A 86 -1.18 5.75 20.08
C SER A 86 -1.95 6.11 21.35
N ALA A 87 -1.27 6.71 22.33
CA ALA A 87 -1.87 7.07 23.62
C ALA A 87 -3.01 8.10 23.51
N ASP A 88 -3.10 8.82 22.39
CA ASP A 88 -4.18 9.74 22.03
C ASP A 88 -5.41 9.02 21.40
N GLY A 89 -5.35 7.70 21.29
CA GLY A 89 -6.41 6.86 20.71
C GLY A 89 -6.39 6.79 19.18
N GLN A 90 -5.34 7.27 18.52
CA GLN A 90 -5.20 7.19 17.07
C GLN A 90 -4.58 5.85 16.64
N ALA A 91 -5.24 5.16 15.72
CA ALA A 91 -4.69 3.96 15.08
C ALA A 91 -3.84 4.37 13.87
N GLN A 92 -2.59 3.94 13.84
CA GLN A 92 -1.65 4.21 12.75
C GLN A 92 -0.90 2.95 12.34
N ASN A 93 -0.55 2.84 11.05
CA ASN A 93 0.26 1.73 10.55
C ASN A 93 1.72 2.18 10.43
N LEU A 94 2.61 1.49 11.14
CA LEU A 94 4.06 1.60 10.97
C LEU A 94 4.51 0.60 9.91
N THR A 95 5.29 1.06 8.93
CA THR A 95 5.93 0.18 7.94
C THR A 95 7.41 0.14 8.22
N LEU A 96 7.92 -1.01 8.65
CA LEU A 96 9.31 -1.20 9.07
C LEU A 96 9.99 -2.24 8.17
N SER A 97 11.31 -2.08 7.95
CA SER A 97 12.11 -3.11 7.26
C SER A 97 12.06 -4.41 8.04
N ALA A 98 11.91 -5.54 7.34
CA ALA A 98 12.02 -6.86 7.94
C ALA A 98 13.48 -7.37 8.02
N GLN A 99 14.45 -6.57 7.58
CA GLN A 99 15.89 -6.88 7.47
C GLN A 99 16.73 -5.88 8.24
#